data_AF-A0A1F9DXN0-F1
#
_entry.id   AF-A0A1F9DXN0-F1
#
_cell.length_a   1.000
_cell.length_b   1.000
_cell.length_c   1.000
_cell.angle_alpha   90.00
_cell.angle_beta   90.00
_cell.angle_gamma   90.00
#
_symmetry.space_group_name_H-M   'P 1'
#
loop_
_entity.id
_entity.type
_entity.pdbx_description
1 polymer ?
#
loop_
_entity_poly.entity_id
_entity_poly.type
_entity_poly.pdbx_seq_one_letter_code
_entity_poly.pdbx_strand_id
1 'polypeptide(L)' 'MEVYPFHHQNLFFNIITDYDLTFKEIRVVLDYLLQSDAFKEDGEDRECGKFYDIHLENVQYEVDINGFEVMIYRRTESA' A
#
# COMPACT_ATOMS: atom_id res chain seq x y z
N MET A 1 -8.39 -7.07 -10.11
CA MET A 1 -7.58 -5.96 -9.60
C MET A 1 -7.27 -5.00 -10.72
N GLU A 2 -7.71 -3.75 -10.56
CA GLU A 2 -7.37 -2.66 -11.47
C GLU A 2 -6.09 -1.97 -10.98
N VAL A 3 -5.36 -1.33 -11.90
CA VAL A 3 -4.12 -0.60 -11.60
C VAL A 3 -4.37 0.89 -11.75
N TYR A 4 -4.20 1.62 -10.66
CA TYR A 4 -4.37 3.07 -10.61
C TYR A 4 -3.02 3.74 -10.34
N PRO A 5 -2.45 4.50 -11.30
CA PRO A 5 -1.25 5.26 -11.06
C PRO A 5 -1.55 6.42 -10.10
N PHE A 6 -0.74 6.55 -9.07
CA PHE A 6 -0.92 7.52 -7.99
C PHE A 6 0.38 8.26 -7.67
N HIS A 7 0.32 9.58 -7.65
CA HIS A 7 1.46 10.41 -7.29
C HIS A 7 1.35 10.92 -5.85
N HIS A 8 2.36 10.65 -5.03
CA HIS A 8 2.40 11.06 -3.61
C HIS A 8 3.83 11.35 -3.16
N GLN A 9 4.04 12.45 -2.43
CA GLN A 9 5.36 12.89 -1.92
C GLN A 9 6.52 12.82 -2.95
N ASN A 10 6.29 13.23 -4.20
CA ASN A 10 7.27 13.21 -5.29
C ASN A 10 7.71 11.79 -5.74
N LEU A 11 6.89 10.78 -5.42
CA LEU A 11 7.03 9.40 -5.86
C LEU A 11 5.78 8.98 -6.65
N PHE A 12 5.99 8.06 -7.59
CA PHE A 12 4.91 7.45 -8.37
C PHE A 12 4.69 6.02 -7.90
N PHE A 13 3.46 5.71 -7.54
CA PHE A 13 3.02 4.40 -7.08
C PHE A 13 1.98 3.84 -8.05
N ASN A 14 1.96 2.52 -8.18
CA ASN A 14 0.89 1.80 -8.85
C ASN A 14 0.03 1.13 -7.79
N ILE A 15 -1.18 1.64 -7.56
CA ILE A 15 -2.11 1.06 -6.59
C ILE A 15 -2.90 -0.04 -7.31
N ILE A 16 -2.81 -1.27 -6.82
CA ILE A 16 -3.44 -2.44 -7.40
C ILE A 16 -4.49 -2.93 -6.42
N THR A 17 -5.78 -2.77 -6.76
CA THR A 17 -6.88 -3.09 -5.84
C THR A 17 -8.16 -3.41 -6.62
N ASP A 18 -9.06 -4.20 -6.03
CA ASP A 18 -10.45 -4.37 -6.47
C ASP A 18 -11.44 -3.56 -5.60
N TYR A 19 -10.95 -2.89 -4.55
CA TYR A 19 -11.75 -2.09 -3.64
C TYR A 19 -11.81 -0.64 -4.09
N ASP A 20 -12.99 -0.04 -3.99
CA ASP A 20 -13.21 1.39 -4.20
C ASP A 20 -12.67 2.17 -2.98
N LEU A 21 -11.40 2.54 -3.06
CA LEU A 21 -10.71 3.28 -2.01
C LEU A 21 -10.77 4.77 -2.28
N THR A 22 -11.06 5.54 -1.25
CA THR A 22 -10.98 7.00 -1.36
C THR A 22 -9.54 7.46 -1.48
N PHE A 23 -9.32 8.61 -2.14
CA PHE A 23 -8.01 9.27 -2.19
C PHE A 23 -7.39 9.48 -0.80
N LYS A 24 -8.23 9.70 0.23
CA LYS A 24 -7.76 9.86 1.62
C LYS A 24 -7.19 8.55 2.14
N GLU A 25 -7.89 7.43 1.98
CA GLU A 25 -7.39 6.11 2.41
C GLU A 25 -6.06 5.77 1.73
N ILE A 26 -5.97 5.95 0.41
CA ILE A 26 -4.73 5.66 -0.34
C ILE A 26 -3.56 6.49 0.20
N ARG A 27 -3.76 7.79 0.45
CA ARG A 27 -2.70 8.65 1.00
C ARG A 27 -2.24 8.19 2.38
N VAL A 28 -3.17 7.86 3.26
CA VAL A 28 -2.82 7.42 4.63
C VAL A 28 -2.06 6.10 4.59
N VAL A 29 -2.47 5.16 3.73
CA VAL A 29 -1.74 3.90 3.50
C VAL A 29 -0.33 4.18 2.99
N LEU A 30 -0.17 5.04 1.97
CA LEU A 30 1.14 5.40 1.43
C LEU A 30 2.01 6.13 2.46
N ASP A 31 1.45 7.04 3.24
CA ASP A 31 2.16 7.74 4.33
C ASP A 31 2.67 6.74 5.38
N TYR A 32 1.85 5.76 5.76
CA TYR A 32 2.26 4.70 6.70
C TYR A 32 3.42 3.85 6.15
N LEU A 33 3.33 3.45 4.88
CA LEU A 33 4.36 2.66 4.20
C LEU A 33 5.67 3.44 4.04
N LEU A 34 5.60 4.74 3.71
CA LEU A 34 6.77 5.62 3.63
C LEU A 34 7.44 5.79 4.99
N GLN A 35 6.67 5.96 6.06
CA GLN A 35 7.19 6.04 7.43
C GLN A 35 7.82 4.72 7.90
N SER A 36 7.30 3.61 7.40
CA SER A 36 7.82 2.26 7.71
C SER A 36 9.04 1.87 6.86
N ASP A 37 9.55 2.79 6.04
CA ASP A 37 10.65 2.54 5.11
C ASP A 37 10.39 1.36 4.16
N ALA A 38 9.11 1.10 3.86
CA ALA A 38 8.67 -0.07 3.09
C ALA A 38 9.25 -0.12 1.67
N PHE A 39 9.53 1.06 1.11
CA PHE A 39 10.04 1.27 -0.24
C PHE A 39 11.57 1.35 -0.32
N LYS A 40 12.30 1.26 0.79
CA LYS A 40 13.76 1.25 0.76
C LYS A 40 14.28 -0.09 0.22
N GLU A 41 15.15 0.00 -0.77
CA GLU A 41 15.88 -1.11 -1.38
C GLU A 41 17.02 -1.57 -0.43
N ASP A 42 16.69 -2.32 0.61
CA ASP A 42 17.68 -3.15 1.30
C ASP A 42 17.86 -4.46 0.50
N GLY A 43 19.12 -4.77 0.20
CA GLY A 43 19.53 -5.64 -0.89
C GLY A 43 19.07 -7.11 -0.85
N GLU A 44 19.24 -7.73 -2.02
CA GLU A 44 19.19 -9.18 -2.33
C GLU A 44 17.85 -9.92 -2.23
N ASP A 45 16.87 -9.47 -1.42
CA ASP A 45 15.55 -10.12 -1.35
C ASP A 45 14.48 -9.37 -2.17
N ARG A 46 14.66 -9.31 -3.50
CA ARG A 46 13.65 -8.77 -4.44
C ARG A 46 12.51 -9.76 -4.73
N GLU A 47 12.56 -10.99 -4.22
CA GLU A 47 11.66 -12.07 -4.61
C GLU A 47 10.50 -12.31 -3.64
N CYS A 48 10.51 -11.68 -2.46
CA CYS A 48 9.44 -11.78 -1.48
C CYS A 48 8.73 -10.43 -1.33
N GLY A 49 7.49 -10.35 -1.86
CA GLY A 49 6.60 -9.23 -1.58
C GLY A 49 6.50 -8.98 -0.08
N LYS A 50 6.62 -7.70 0.30
CA LYS A 50 6.53 -7.30 1.71
C LYS A 50 5.07 -7.10 2.07
N PHE A 51 4.51 -8.02 2.84
CA PHE A 51 3.17 -7.92 3.40
C PHE A 51 3.14 -6.99 4.62
N TYR A 52 2.28 -6.00 4.58
CA TYR A 52 1.97 -5.07 5.66
C TYR A 52 0.52 -5.22 6.06
N ASP A 53 0.31 -5.30 7.37
CA ASP A 53 -1.00 -5.22 7.97
C ASP A 53 -1.17 -3.83 8.59
N ILE A 54 -1.99 -2.99 7.95
CA ILE A 54 -2.17 -1.58 8.29
C ILE A 54 -3.54 -1.41 8.93
N HIS A 55 -3.55 -0.99 10.19
CA HIS A 55 -4.77 -0.66 10.92
C HIS A 55 -4.97 0.85 10.94
N LEU A 56 -6.01 1.35 10.27
CA LEU A 56 -6.39 2.75 10.23
C LEU A 56 -7.82 2.92 10.77
N GLU A 57 -7.94 3.60 11.91
CA GLU A 57 -9.23 3.82 12.58
C GLU A 57 -9.98 2.49 12.82
N ASN A 58 -11.05 2.24 12.07
CA ASN A 58 -11.86 1.04 12.11
C ASN A 58 -11.65 0.14 10.88
N VAL A 59 -10.61 0.36 10.08
CA VAL A 59 -10.34 -0.38 8.85
C VAL A 59 -8.97 -1.03 8.90
N GLN A 60 -8.90 -2.30 8.54
CA GLN A 60 -7.68 -3.07 8.40
C GLN A 60 -7.39 -3.31 6.92
N TYR A 61 -6.16 -3.04 6.49
CA TYR A 61 -5.68 -3.24 5.13
C TYR A 61 -4.55 -4.27 5.13
N GLU A 62 -4.70 -5.31 4.33
CA GLU A 62 -3.61 -6.22 3.99
C GLU A 62 -3.00 -5.76 2.67
N VAL A 63 -1.76 -5.28 2.72
CA VAL A 63 -1.08 -4.63 1.60
C VAL A 63 0.22 -5.35 1.30
N ASP A 64 0.49 -5.65 0.04
CA ASP A 64 1.76 -6.16 -0.43
C ASP A 64 2.49 -5.12 -1.28
N ILE A 65 3.80 -5.05 -1.12
CA ILE A 65 4.66 -4.06 -1.76
C ILE A 65 5.71 -4.77 -2.59
N ASN A 66 5.74 -4.41 -3.88
CA ASN A 66 6.78 -4.82 -4.81
C ASN A 66 7.35 -3.57 -5.51
N GLY A 67 8.50 -3.09 -5.03
CA GLY A 67 9.03 -1.80 -5.47
C GLY A 67 8.03 -0.68 -5.19
N PHE A 68 7.55 0.02 -6.23
CA PHE A 68 6.53 1.06 -6.12
C PHE A 68 5.11 0.58 -6.46
N GLU A 69 4.92 -0.73 -6.59
CA GLU A 69 3.60 -1.35 -6.71
C GLU A 69 3.04 -1.63 -5.32
N VAL A 70 1.82 -1.17 -5.07
CA VAL A 70 1.12 -1.29 -3.80
C VAL A 70 -0.16 -2.07 -4.04
N MET A 71 -0.16 -3.35 -3.68
CA MET A 71 -1.28 -4.25 -3.88
C MET A 71 -2.11 -4.36 -2.60
N ILE A 72 -3.39 -4.03 -2.67
CA ILE A 72 -4.30 -4.10 -1.51
C ILE A 72 -5.15 -5.36 -1.67
N TYR A 73 -4.80 -6.41 -0.94
CA TYR A 73 -5.46 -7.71 -0.99
C TYR A 73 -6.79 -7.72 -0.24
N ARG A 74 -6.81 -7.05 0.90
CA ARG A 74 -7.99 -7.05 1.76
C ARG A 74 -8.19 -5.70 2.40
N ARG A 75 -9.45 -5.31 2.49
CA ARG A 75 -9.95 -4.22 3.30
C ARG A 75 -11.06 -4.77 4.19
N THR A 76 -10.88 -4.72 5.50
CA THR A 76 -11.89 -5.18 6.47
C THR A 76 -12.26 -4.02 7.39
N GLU A 77 -13.52 -3.63 7.38
CA GLU A 77 -14.04 -2.65 8.34
C GLU A 77 -14.51 -3.39 9.59
N SER A 78 -13.92 -3.06 10.74
CA SER A 78 -14.42 -3.46 12.05
C SER A 78 -15.60 -2.55 12.40
N ALA A 79 -16.78 -3.16 12.50
CA ALA A 79 -18.04 -2.49 12.84
C ALA A 79 -18.15 -2.15 14.34
#